data_AF-A0A4Y2T409-F1
#
_entry.id   AF-A0A4Y2T409-F1
#
_cell.length_a   1.000
_cell.length_b   1.000
_cell.length_c   1.000
_cell.angle_alpha   90.00
_cell.angle_beta   90.00
_cell.angle_gamma   90.00
#
_symmetry.space_group_name_H-M   'P 1'
#
loop_
_entity.id
_entity.type
_entity.pdbx_description
1 polymer ?
#
loop_
_entity_poly.entity_id
_entity_poly.type
_entity_poly.pdbx_seq_one_letter_code
_entity_poly.pdbx_strand_id
1 'polypeptide(L)'
;MRSEVVARLLFQEVQEAASAVYWLFKDSPARREDFASVNPDVKFPLKFCKHRRVENENVLVRLLEILPDIKSYIKEIEKKALPQPNNKSFRILQDMIKDELFSAKCNFILSVVRH
;
A
#
# COMPACT_ATOMS: atom_id res chain seq x y z
N MET A 1 -27.65 4.87 -5.96
CA MET A 1 -27.15 6.18 -5.45
C MET A 1 -26.22 6.04 -4.24
N ARG A 2 -26.63 5.52 -3.06
CA ARG A 2 -25.71 5.35 -1.90
C ARG A 2 -24.59 4.32 -2.12
N SER A 3 -24.88 3.19 -2.79
CA SER A 3 -23.92 2.11 -3.04
C SER A 3 -22.78 2.52 -4.00
N GLU A 4 -23.07 3.30 -5.04
CA GLU A 4 -22.07 3.75 -6.01
C GLU A 4 -21.08 4.77 -5.42
N VAL A 5 -21.55 5.65 -4.53
CA VAL A 5 -20.68 6.60 -3.84
C VAL A 5 -19.69 5.86 -2.94
N VAL A 6 -20.18 4.87 -2.18
CA VAL A 6 -19.33 4.03 -1.31
C VAL A 6 -18.30 3.24 -2.13
N ALA A 7 -18.70 2.65 -3.26
CA ALA A 7 -17.78 1.93 -4.14
C ALA A 7 -16.69 2.84 -4.72
N ARG A 8 -17.03 4.08 -5.11
CA ARG A 8 -16.06 5.06 -5.60
C ARG A 8 -15.05 5.48 -4.53
N LEU A 9 -15.53 5.73 -3.30
CA LEU A 9 -14.65 6.10 -2.19
C LEU A 9 -13.70 4.96 -1.82
N LEU A 10 -14.20 3.72 -1.78
CA LEU A 10 -13.40 2.53 -1.53
C LEU A 10 -12.33 2.34 -2.61
N PHE A 11 -12.68 2.55 -3.88
CA PHE A 11 -11.71 2.49 -4.97
C PHE A 11 -10.63 3.56 -4.81
N GLN A 12 -11.04 4.80 -4.53
CA GLN A 12 -10.11 5.93 -4.34
C GLN A 12 -9.11 5.67 -3.20
N GLU A 13 -9.58 5.17 -2.06
CA GLU A 13 -8.75 4.89 -0.88
C GLU A 13 -7.66 3.85 -1.19
N VAL A 14 -8.03 2.75 -1.87
CA VAL A 14 -7.07 1.72 -2.26
C VAL A 14 -6.08 2.21 -3.31
N GLN A 15 -6.51 3.06 -4.26
CA GLN A 15 -5.62 3.67 -5.25
C GLN A 15 -4.58 4.60 -4.61
N GLU A 16 -5.01 5.38 -3.62
CA GLU A 16 -4.14 6.27 -2.86
C GLU A 16 -3.12 5.47 -2.06
N ALA A 17 -3.54 4.41 -1.38
CA ALA A 17 -2.64 3.50 -0.68
C ALA A 17 -1.62 2.85 -1.64
N ALA A 18 -2.06 2.26 -2.75
CA ALA A 18 -1.17 1.65 -3.74
C ALA A 18 -0.13 2.65 -4.29
N SER A 19 -0.55 3.89 -4.55
CA SER A 19 0.35 4.96 -4.99
C SER A 19 1.32 5.39 -3.88
N ALA A 20 0.82 5.54 -2.65
CA ALA A 20 1.60 5.97 -1.49
C ALA A 20 2.73 4.98 -1.17
N VAL A 21 2.45 3.67 -1.19
CA VAL A 21 3.48 2.65 -0.90
C VAL A 21 4.62 2.75 -1.92
N TYR A 22 4.29 2.88 -3.21
CA TYR A 22 5.32 3.07 -4.24
C TYR A 22 6.16 4.33 -4.01
N TRP A 23 5.51 5.47 -3.79
CA TRP A 23 6.21 6.76 -3.61
C TRP A 23 6.99 6.84 -2.29
N LEU A 24 6.63 6.04 -1.28
CA LEU A 24 7.45 5.94 -0.08
C LEU A 24 8.85 5.38 -0.42
N PHE A 25 8.97 4.42 -1.33
CA PHE A 25 10.26 3.77 -1.61
C PHE A 25 10.97 4.27 -2.87
N LYS A 26 10.25 4.91 -3.80
CA LYS A 26 10.78 5.23 -5.14
C LYS A 26 12.08 6.06 -5.11
N ASP A 27 12.10 7.16 -4.36
CA ASP A 27 13.20 8.13 -4.37
C ASP A 27 13.99 8.16 -3.06
N SER A 28 13.97 7.06 -2.29
CA SER A 28 14.70 6.99 -1.01
C SER A 28 15.41 5.64 -0.86
N PRO A 29 16.68 5.55 -1.28
CA PRO A 29 17.50 4.36 -1.10
C PRO A 29 17.59 3.92 0.36
N ALA A 30 17.77 4.88 1.29
CA ALA A 30 17.82 4.61 2.73
C ALA A 30 16.56 3.88 3.23
N ARG A 31 15.35 4.35 2.86
CA ARG A 31 14.11 3.67 3.24
C ARG A 31 13.97 2.28 2.62
N ARG A 32 14.54 2.05 1.43
CA ARG A 32 14.53 0.72 0.81
C ARG A 32 15.46 -0.23 1.56
N GLU A 33 16.61 0.26 1.99
CA GLU A 33 17.57 -0.47 2.81
C GLU A 33 16.97 -0.81 4.18
N ASP A 34 16.37 0.17 4.85
CA ASP A 34 15.64 -0.04 6.12
C ASP A 34 14.50 -1.05 5.95
N PHE A 35 13.77 -1.00 4.85
CA PHE A 35 12.69 -1.95 4.58
C PHE A 35 13.18 -3.37 4.34
N ALA A 36 14.31 -3.52 3.66
CA ALA A 36 14.97 -4.80 3.40
C ALA A 36 15.69 -5.37 4.63
N SER A 37 16.18 -4.52 5.55
CA SER A 37 16.80 -4.98 6.80
C SER A 37 15.77 -5.57 7.77
N VAL A 38 14.53 -5.09 7.71
CA VAL A 38 13.39 -5.66 8.47
C VAL A 38 12.84 -6.92 7.81
N ASN A 39 12.92 -7.03 6.47
CA ASN A 39 12.31 -8.11 5.69
C ASN A 39 13.33 -8.70 4.71
N PRO A 40 13.99 -9.83 5.02
CA PRO A 40 15.09 -10.38 4.20
C PRO A 40 14.70 -10.76 2.77
N ASP A 41 13.47 -11.26 2.57
CA ASP A 41 12.93 -11.68 1.25
C ASP A 41 12.01 -10.63 0.63
N VAL A 42 12.26 -9.36 0.95
CA VAL A 42 11.34 -8.27 0.63
C VAL A 42 11.01 -8.15 -0.85
N LYS A 43 9.72 -7.97 -1.13
CA LYS A 43 9.25 -7.49 -2.43
C LYS A 43 8.86 -6.02 -2.33
N PHE A 44 9.17 -5.27 -3.38
CA PHE A 44 8.82 -3.86 -3.44
C PHE A 44 7.46 -3.64 -4.12
N PRO A 45 6.75 -2.54 -3.80
CA PRO A 45 5.51 -2.16 -4.47
C PRO A 45 5.71 -1.92 -5.97
N LEU A 46 4.65 -2.17 -6.73
CA LEU A 46 4.58 -1.80 -8.14
C LEU A 46 3.99 -0.39 -8.30
N LYS A 47 4.33 0.28 -9.41
CA LYS A 47 3.80 1.60 -9.72
C LYS A 47 2.31 1.49 -10.08
N PHE A 48 1.45 2.15 -9.31
CA PHE A 48 0.04 2.29 -9.63
C PHE A 48 -0.17 3.18 -10.87
N CYS A 49 -1.11 2.80 -11.76
CA CYS A 49 -1.43 3.55 -12.96
C CYS A 49 -2.93 3.73 -13.14
N LYS A 50 -3.43 4.96 -12.90
CA LYS A 50 -4.87 5.28 -12.87
C LYS A 50 -5.66 4.82 -14.10
N HIS A 51 -5.04 4.81 -15.28
CA HIS A 51 -5.70 4.51 -16.56
C HIS A 51 -5.53 3.05 -17.02
N ARG A 52 -4.67 2.25 -16.38
CA ARG A 52 -4.32 0.89 -16.83
C ARG A 52 -4.89 -0.18 -15.90
N ARG A 53 -6.04 -0.75 -16.28
CA ARG A 53 -6.74 -1.78 -15.48
C ARG A 53 -5.90 -3.02 -15.20
N VAL A 54 -5.24 -3.59 -16.22
CA VAL A 54 -4.43 -4.82 -16.07
C VAL A 54 -3.24 -4.63 -15.14
N GLU A 55 -2.54 -3.50 -15.26
CA GLU A 55 -1.43 -3.18 -14.34
C GLU A 55 -1.92 -3.02 -12.91
N ASN A 56 -3.12 -2.47 -12.72
CA ASN A 56 -3.69 -2.29 -11.39
C ASN A 56 -4.04 -3.64 -10.72
N GLU A 57 -4.38 -4.69 -11.47
CA GLU A 57 -4.53 -6.03 -10.89
C GLU A 57 -3.22 -6.49 -10.23
N ASN A 58 -2.12 -6.47 -11.00
CA ASN A 58 -0.81 -6.88 -10.51
C ASN A 58 -0.33 -6.00 -9.34
N VAL A 59 -0.63 -4.69 -9.38
CA VAL A 59 -0.33 -3.77 -8.27
C VAL A 59 -1.06 -4.15 -7.00
N LEU A 60 -2.35 -4.50 -7.08
CA LEU A 60 -3.14 -4.90 -5.92
C LEU A 60 -2.75 -6.27 -5.37
N VAL A 61 -2.44 -7.23 -6.25
CA VAL A 61 -1.88 -8.53 -5.85
C VAL A 61 -0.55 -8.34 -5.12
N ARG A 62 0.36 -7.52 -5.67
CA ARG A 62 1.62 -7.18 -5.00
C ARG A 62 1.38 -6.47 -3.67
N LEU A 63 0.44 -5.53 -3.62
CA LEU A 63 0.15 -4.78 -2.39
C LEU A 63 -0.33 -5.70 -1.27
N LEU A 64 -1.21 -6.66 -1.58
CA LEU A 64 -1.65 -7.69 -0.63
C LEU A 64 -0.49 -8.59 -0.18
N GLU A 65 0.37 -8.98 -1.11
CA GLU A 65 1.55 -9.81 -0.85
C GLU A 65 2.51 -9.14 0.15
N ILE A 66 2.80 -7.84 -0.01
CA ILE A 66 3.77 -7.11 0.82
C ILE A 66 3.15 -6.44 2.04
N LEU A 67 1.83 -6.57 2.24
CA LEU A 67 1.14 -5.92 3.36
C LEU A 67 1.69 -6.35 4.73
N PRO A 68 2.03 -7.64 4.98
CA PRO A 68 2.68 -8.05 6.24
C PRO A 68 4.03 -7.36 6.45
N ASP A 69 4.86 -7.26 5.40
CA ASP A 69 6.18 -6.62 5.44
C ASP A 69 6.06 -5.12 5.77
N ILE A 70 5.07 -4.44 5.18
CA ILE A 70 4.77 -3.03 5.48
C ILE A 70 4.37 -2.86 6.95
N LYS A 71 3.54 -3.76 7.48
CA LYS A 71 3.15 -3.73 8.91
C LYS A 71 4.36 -3.90 9.82
N SER A 72 5.25 -4.86 9.51
CA SER A 72 6.50 -5.07 10.26
C SER A 72 7.39 -3.82 10.23
N TYR A 73 7.57 -3.21 9.06
CA TYR A 73 8.36 -2.00 8.92
C TYR A 73 7.81 -0.81 9.72
N ILE A 74 6.50 -0.57 9.66
CA ILE A 74 5.88 0.52 10.44
C ILE A 74 6.02 0.24 11.95
N LYS A 75 5.90 -1.01 12.38
CA LYS A 75 6.11 -1.39 13.78
C LYS A 75 7.53 -1.07 14.27
N GLU A 76 8.56 -1.27 13.45
CA GLU A 76 9.93 -0.88 13.80
C GLU A 76 10.13 0.65 13.86
N ILE A 77 9.42 1.40 13.00
CA ILE A 77 9.37 2.87 13.11
C ILE A 77 8.67 3.31 14.41
N GLU A 78 7.55 2.69 14.76
CA GLU A 78 6.79 3.01 15.99
C GLU A 78 7.61 2.71 17.26
N LYS A 79 8.44 1.67 17.23
CA LYS A 79 9.44 1.37 18.27
C LYS A 79 10.63 2.34 18.29
N LYS A 80 10.69 3.29 17.35
CA LYS A 80 11.81 4.22 17.14
C LYS A 80 13.13 3.54 16.77
N ALA A 81 13.08 2.31 16.24
CA ALA A 81 14.25 1.59 15.74
C ALA A 81 14.68 2.10 14.35
N LEU A 82 13.75 2.72 13.60
CA LEU A 82 14.00 3.30 12.28
C LEU A 82 13.53 4.77 12.21
N PRO A 83 14.12 5.60 11.32
CA PRO A 83 13.69 6.98 11.14
C PRO A 83 12.25 7.07 10.62
N GLN A 84 11.42 7.89 11.25
CA GLN A 84 10.06 8.13 10.77
C GLN A 84 10.05 9.07 9.56
N PRO A 85 9.48 8.66 8.41
CA PRO A 85 9.31 9.56 7.28
C PRO A 85 8.24 10.64 7.58
N ASN A 86 8.56 11.90 7.32
CA ASN A 86 7.59 13.00 7.42
C ASN A 86 7.05 13.40 6.04
N ASN A 87 6.27 12.52 5.41
CA ASN A 87 5.64 12.81 4.12
C ASN A 87 4.21 12.26 4.03
N LYS A 88 3.47 12.74 3.02
CA LYS A 88 2.07 12.34 2.79
C LYS A 88 1.92 10.83 2.59
N SER A 89 2.84 10.21 1.85
CA SER A 89 2.80 8.76 1.59
C SER A 89 2.84 7.96 2.88
N PHE A 90 3.72 8.32 3.82
CA PHE A 90 3.82 7.62 5.10
C PHE A 90 2.54 7.76 5.93
N ARG A 91 1.91 8.94 5.95
CA ARG A 91 0.62 9.14 6.64
C ARG A 91 -0.48 8.24 6.07
N ILE A 92 -0.59 8.17 4.74
CA ILE A 92 -1.54 7.26 4.07
C ILE A 92 -1.28 5.80 4.46
N LEU A 93 0.00 5.40 4.56
CA LEU A 93 0.35 4.05 4.97
C LEU A 93 -0.04 3.76 6.43
N GLN A 94 0.10 4.73 7.33
CA GLN A 94 -0.36 4.59 8.71
C GLN A 94 -1.87 4.41 8.78
N ASP A 95 -2.64 5.13 7.97
CA ASP A 95 -4.10 4.98 7.91
C ASP A 95 -4.48 3.62 7.31
N MET A 96 -3.79 3.22 6.23
CA MET A 96 -3.94 1.92 5.58
C MET A 96 -3.75 0.74 6.54
N ILE A 97 -2.71 0.77 7.38
CA ILE A 97 -2.45 -0.35 8.31
C ILE A 97 -3.40 -0.40 9.51
N LYS A 98 -4.02 0.74 9.86
CA LYS A 98 -5.03 0.84 10.93
C LYS A 98 -6.39 0.36 10.45
N ASP A 99 -6.64 0.39 9.15
CA ASP A 99 -7.86 -0.14 8.55
C ASP A 99 -7.84 -1.67 8.50
N GLU A 100 -8.54 -2.29 9.46
CA GLU A 100 -8.69 -3.74 9.55
C GLU A 100 -9.35 -4.36 8.31
N LEU A 101 -10.13 -3.56 7.56
CA LEU A 101 -10.82 -4.00 6.35
C LEU A 101 -10.00 -3.76 5.08
N PHE A 102 -8.80 -3.19 5.16
CA PHE A 102 -8.03 -2.80 3.98
C PHE A 102 -7.79 -3.98 3.02
N SER A 103 -7.39 -5.13 3.55
CA SER A 103 -7.20 -6.35 2.74
C SER A 103 -8.50 -6.82 2.08
N ALA A 104 -9.64 -6.69 2.77
CA ALA A 104 -10.95 -7.01 2.20
C ALA A 104 -11.34 -6.03 1.08
N LYS A 105 -11.06 -4.72 1.26
CA LYS A 105 -11.26 -3.70 0.22
C LYS A 105 -10.43 -4.00 -1.03
N CYS A 106 -9.15 -4.37 -0.88
CA CYS A 106 -8.30 -4.77 -2.01
C CYS A 106 -8.85 -6.01 -2.73
N ASN A 107 -9.29 -7.04 -2.00
CA ASN A 107 -9.84 -8.26 -2.60
C ASN A 107 -11.18 -8.02 -3.30
N PHE A 108 -12.04 -7.19 -2.73
CA PHE A 108 -13.27 -6.75 -3.37
C PHE A 108 -12.97 -6.06 -4.71
N ILE A 109 -12.02 -5.12 -4.72
CA ILE A 109 -11.62 -4.45 -5.96
C ILE A 109 -11.04 -5.44 -6.97
N LEU A 110 -10.16 -6.34 -6.55
CA LEU A 110 -9.58 -7.37 -7.42
C LEU A 110 -10.67 -8.23 -8.06
N SER A 111 -11.73 -8.58 -7.32
CA SER A 111 -12.86 -9.31 -7.88
C SER A 111 -13.55 -8.55 -9.01
N VAL A 112 -13.70 -7.22 -8.88
CA VAL A 112 -14.32 -6.37 -9.91
C VAL A 112 -13.39 -6.13 -11.10
N VAL A 113 -12.07 -6.10 -10.90
CA VAL A 113 -11.10 -5.86 -11.98
C VAL A 113 -10.87 -7.11 -12.84
N ARG A 114 -11.07 -8.30 -12.27
CA ARG A 114 -10.90 -9.60 -12.95
C ARG A 114 -12.12 -10.04 -13.79
N HIS A 115 -13.27 -9.40 -13.61
CA HIS A 115 -14.52 -9.65 -14.33
C HIS A 115 -14.77 -8.55 -15.38
#